data_AF-A0A8J5TGE8-F1
#
_entry.id   AF-A0A8J5TGE8-F1
#
_cell.length_a   1.000
_cell.length_b   1.000
_cell.length_c   1.000
_cell.angle_alpha   90.00
_cell.angle_beta   90.00
_cell.angle_gamma   90.00
#
_symmetry.space_group_name_H-M   'P 1'
#
loop_
_entity.id
_entity.type
_entity.pdbx_description
1 polymer ?
#
loop_
_entity_poly.entity_id
_entity_poly.type
_entity_poly.pdbx_seq_one_letter_code
_entity_poly.pdbx_strand_id
1 'polypeptide(L)'
;KVNKHEESLLYDLWLVGFKKLNMSKKGKYKPMTFGDKKTKEKKHNPFEIHINRVKHDVVGRKSKDDRGLPGIARAKAVKKRERTLLQEYKVRNKSNVFVDRRIGENDSNMDPEKKMVLRLAAEKKRQFNKVM
;
A
#
# COMPACT_ATOMS: atom_id res chain seq x y z
N LYS A 1 -44.18 -22.20 56.72
CA LYS A 1 -42.99 -21.34 56.50
C LYS A 1 -42.00 -22.09 55.60
N VAL A 2 -42.09 -21.87 54.29
CA VAL A 2 -40.95 -21.84 53.37
C VAL A 2 -41.31 -20.70 52.41
N ASN A 3 -40.56 -19.61 52.47
CA ASN A 3 -40.87 -18.39 51.74
C ASN A 3 -40.66 -18.62 50.24
N LYS A 4 -41.70 -18.35 49.44
CA LYS A 4 -41.67 -18.27 47.96
C LYS A 4 -40.78 -17.13 47.42
N HIS A 5 -39.87 -16.61 48.23
CA HIS A 5 -38.96 -15.51 47.90
C HIS A 5 -37.55 -15.97 47.49
N GLU A 6 -37.24 -17.27 47.55
CA GLU A 6 -35.89 -17.77 47.21
C GLU A 6 -35.78 -18.52 45.87
N GLU A 7 -36.89 -18.82 45.19
CA GLU A 7 -36.83 -19.41 43.83
C GLU A 7 -36.84 -18.37 42.70
N SER A 8 -37.08 -17.08 42.99
CA SER A 8 -36.95 -16.02 42.00
C SER A 8 -35.50 -15.61 41.71
N LEU A 9 -34.55 -15.94 42.61
CA LEU A 9 -33.15 -15.51 42.45
C LEU A 9 -32.27 -16.52 41.70
N LEU A 10 -32.78 -17.72 41.41
CA LEU A 10 -32.05 -18.72 40.61
C LEU A 10 -32.43 -18.77 39.14
N TYR A 11 -33.52 -18.11 38.71
CA TYR A 11 -33.78 -17.85 37.29
C TYR A 11 -33.22 -16.50 36.81
N ASP A 12 -32.89 -15.58 37.73
CA ASP A 12 -32.36 -14.25 37.40
C ASP A 12 -30.83 -14.20 37.23
N LEU A 13 -30.09 -15.27 37.55
CA LEU A 13 -28.64 -15.35 37.30
C LEU A 13 -28.24 -16.11 36.03
N TRP A 14 -29.19 -16.68 35.28
CA TRP A 14 -28.93 -17.33 33.99
C TRP A 14 -29.30 -16.47 32.77
N LEU A 15 -29.99 -15.34 32.98
CA LEU A 15 -30.41 -14.41 31.92
C LEU A 15 -29.54 -13.15 31.76
N VAL A 16 -28.33 -13.13 32.33
CA VAL A 16 -27.39 -11.98 32.23
C VAL A 16 -26.18 -12.28 31.31
N GLY A 17 -26.27 -13.34 30.50
CA GLY A 17 -25.09 -13.88 29.78
C GLY A 17 -25.14 -13.97 28.26
N PHE A 18 -26.27 -13.70 27.58
CA PHE A 18 -26.32 -13.81 26.11
C PHE A 18 -26.37 -12.43 25.46
N LYS A 19 -25.19 -11.83 25.30
CA LYS A 19 -24.98 -10.61 24.51
C LYS A 19 -25.46 -10.90 23.09
N LYS A 20 -26.63 -10.35 22.73
CA LYS A 20 -27.15 -10.33 21.36
C LYS A 20 -26.03 -9.88 20.43
N LEU A 21 -25.47 -10.82 19.67
CA LEU A 21 -24.58 -10.51 18.56
C LEU A 21 -25.38 -9.61 17.62
N ASN A 22 -25.09 -8.31 17.65
CA ASN A 22 -25.46 -7.41 16.57
C ASN A 22 -24.75 -7.94 15.33
N MET A 23 -25.47 -8.72 14.52
CA MET A 23 -25.07 -8.96 13.15
C MET A 23 -25.13 -7.60 12.45
N SER A 24 -23.98 -6.92 12.41
CA SER A 24 -23.74 -5.80 11.49
C SER A 24 -24.28 -6.23 10.14
N LYS A 25 -25.25 -5.48 9.60
CA LYS A 25 -25.71 -5.65 8.21
C LYS A 25 -24.45 -5.79 7.36
N LYS A 26 -24.22 -6.99 6.80
CA LYS A 26 -23.05 -7.28 5.98
C LYS A 26 -22.95 -6.16 4.96
N GLY A 27 -21.85 -5.42 5.00
CA GLY A 27 -21.63 -4.29 4.12
C GLY A 27 -21.91 -4.73 2.68
N LYS A 28 -22.78 -3.99 1.98
CA LYS A 28 -23.05 -4.23 0.57
C LYS A 28 -21.70 -4.22 -0.17
N TYR A 29 -21.30 -5.35 -0.74
CA TYR A 29 -20.12 -5.43 -1.57
C TYR A 29 -20.33 -4.48 -2.76
N LYS A 30 -19.58 -3.39 -2.82
CA LYS A 30 -19.57 -2.51 -3.99
C LYS A 30 -18.72 -3.19 -5.05
N PRO A 31 -19.26 -3.57 -6.23
CA PRO A 31 -18.43 -4.09 -7.30
C PRO A 31 -17.38 -3.04 -7.68
N MET A 32 -16.14 -3.49 -7.91
CA MET A 32 -15.05 -2.68 -8.41
C MET A 32 -15.34 -2.32 -9.87
N THR A 33 -16.26 -1.39 -10.10
CA THR A 33 -16.52 -0.85 -11.42
C THR A 33 -15.30 0.00 -11.79
N PHE A 34 -14.57 -0.39 -12.84
CA PHE A 34 -13.56 0.42 -13.54
C PHE A 34 -14.24 1.57 -14.31
N GLY A 35 -15.20 2.25 -13.68
CA GLY A 35 -15.77 3.48 -14.18
C GLY A 35 -14.85 4.59 -13.75
N ASP A 36 -14.11 5.16 -14.70
CA ASP A 36 -13.33 6.38 -14.52
C ASP A 36 -14.21 7.43 -13.86
N LYS A 37 -14.05 7.61 -12.54
CA LYS A 37 -14.59 8.78 -11.86
C LYS A 37 -13.82 9.95 -12.43
N LYS A 38 -14.35 10.58 -13.49
CA LYS A 38 -13.83 11.86 -14.00
C LYS A 38 -13.77 12.82 -12.83
N THR A 39 -12.59 12.94 -12.25
CA THR A 39 -12.30 13.89 -11.20
C THR A 39 -12.55 15.25 -11.81
N LYS A 40 -13.56 15.98 -11.32
CA LYS A 40 -13.77 17.37 -11.71
C LYS A 40 -12.41 18.07 -11.65
N GLU A 41 -11.96 18.61 -12.79
CA GLU A 41 -10.67 19.28 -12.84
C GLU A 41 -10.69 20.40 -11.80
N LYS A 42 -9.88 20.22 -10.75
CA LYS A 42 -9.73 21.25 -9.74
C LYS A 42 -9.05 22.42 -10.46
N LYS A 43 -9.73 23.57 -10.50
CA LYS A 43 -9.12 24.82 -10.95
C LYS A 43 -7.90 25.06 -10.07
N HIS A 44 -6.71 24.82 -10.63
CA HIS A 44 -5.47 25.05 -9.91
C HIS A 44 -5.28 26.55 -9.73
N ASN A 45 -4.68 26.91 -8.60
CA ASN A 45 -4.30 28.28 -8.35
C ASN A 45 -3.37 28.76 -9.48
N PRO A 46 -3.60 29.93 -10.11
CA PRO A 46 -2.74 30.45 -11.18
C PRO A 46 -1.26 30.56 -10.79
N PHE A 47 -0.93 30.76 -9.51
CA PHE A 47 0.47 30.81 -9.05
C PHE A 47 1.19 29.44 -9.02
N GLU A 48 0.43 28.35 -9.09
CA GLU A 48 1.00 26.99 -9.10
C GLU A 48 1.38 26.52 -10.51
N ILE A 49 0.94 27.25 -11.54
CA ILE A 49 1.11 26.91 -12.95
C ILE A 49 2.12 27.87 -13.59
N HIS A 50 3.16 27.33 -14.20
CA HIS A 50 4.02 28.09 -15.11
C HIS A 50 3.48 27.95 -16.53
N ILE A 51 3.28 29.06 -17.24
CA ILE A 51 2.75 29.07 -18.61
C ILE A 51 3.82 29.64 -19.54
N ASN A 52 4.17 28.88 -20.57
CA ASN A 52 5.09 29.31 -21.61
C ASN A 52 4.36 30.20 -22.62
N ARG A 53 4.94 31.37 -22.94
CA ARG A 53 4.36 32.28 -23.93
C ARG A 53 4.70 31.80 -25.34
N VAL A 54 3.69 31.51 -26.12
CA VAL A 54 3.84 31.24 -27.56
C VAL A 54 4.08 32.56 -28.28
N LYS A 55 5.14 32.64 -29.10
CA LYS A 55 5.51 33.87 -29.82
C LYS A 55 4.66 34.08 -31.08
N HIS A 56 4.39 33.01 -31.83
CA HIS A 56 3.59 33.02 -33.05
C HIS A 56 2.60 31.84 -33.03
N ASP A 57 1.36 32.10 -33.40
CA ASP A 57 0.36 31.05 -33.56
C ASP A 57 0.58 30.35 -34.91
N VAL A 58 0.71 29.03 -34.87
CA VAL A 58 0.95 28.20 -36.06
C VAL A 58 -0.17 27.17 -36.13
N VAL A 59 -0.96 27.26 -37.20
CA VAL A 59 -2.12 26.39 -37.42
C VAL A 59 -1.69 24.91 -37.37
N GLY A 60 -2.38 24.13 -36.54
CA GLY A 60 -2.17 22.69 -36.41
C GLY A 60 -1.06 22.26 -35.43
N ARG A 61 -0.36 23.19 -34.77
CA ARG A 61 0.68 22.83 -33.79
C ARG A 61 0.06 22.41 -32.45
N LYS A 62 0.35 21.18 -32.00
CA LYS A 62 0.03 20.69 -30.64
C LYS A 62 1.32 20.65 -29.81
N SER A 63 1.38 21.42 -28.73
CA SER A 63 2.54 21.45 -27.84
C SER A 63 2.19 20.76 -26.52
N LYS A 64 3.08 19.85 -26.08
CA LYS A 64 2.90 19.07 -24.85
C LYS A 64 3.33 19.85 -23.60
N ASP A 65 4.15 20.89 -23.80
CA ASP A 65 4.89 21.57 -22.74
C ASP A 65 4.47 23.05 -22.59
N ASP A 66 3.22 23.39 -22.91
CA ASP A 66 2.73 24.77 -22.82
C ASP A 66 2.56 25.23 -21.37
N ARG A 67 2.35 24.28 -20.44
CA ARG A 67 2.18 24.54 -19.02
C ARG A 67 2.95 23.54 -18.17
N GLY A 68 3.63 24.04 -17.16
CA GLY A 68 4.33 23.26 -16.15
C GLY A 68 3.74 23.45 -14.76
N LEU A 69 3.89 22.45 -13.89
CA LEU A 69 3.52 22.51 -12.47
C LEU A 69 4.78 22.49 -11.61
N PRO A 70 5.50 23.64 -11.48
CA PRO A 70 6.79 23.69 -10.79
C PRO A 70 6.70 23.29 -9.30
N GLY A 71 5.58 23.54 -8.63
CA GLY A 71 5.36 23.13 -7.24
C GLY A 71 5.41 21.60 -7.07
N ILE A 72 4.67 20.88 -7.92
CA ILE A 72 4.61 19.41 -7.91
C ILE A 72 5.96 18.81 -8.30
N ALA A 73 6.60 19.36 -9.35
CA ALA A 73 7.91 18.89 -9.80
C ALA A 73 8.97 19.02 -8.68
N ARG A 74 9.01 20.17 -7.99
CA ARG A 74 9.91 20.40 -6.86
C ARG A 74 9.62 19.46 -5.69
N ALA A 75 8.35 19.31 -5.31
CA ALA A 75 7.96 18.39 -4.24
C ALA A 75 8.34 16.94 -4.55
N LYS A 76 8.16 16.49 -5.80
CA LYS A 76 8.59 15.17 -6.26
C LYS A 76 10.11 15.00 -6.16
N ALA A 77 10.88 16.02 -6.53
CA ALA A 77 12.34 16.00 -6.43
C ALA A 77 12.80 15.91 -4.97
N VAL A 78 12.19 16.68 -4.06
CA VAL A 78 12.49 16.60 -2.61
C VAL A 78 12.18 15.19 -2.07
N LYS A 79 11.00 14.64 -2.35
CA LYS A 79 10.64 13.26 -1.97
C LYS A 79 11.61 12.21 -2.54
N LYS A 80 12.18 12.44 -3.74
CA LYS A 80 13.20 11.55 -4.30
C LYS A 80 14.49 11.61 -3.47
N ARG A 81 14.96 12.82 -3.13
CA ARG A 81 16.16 13.01 -2.28
C ARG A 81 16.00 12.42 -0.88
N GLU A 82 14.82 12.56 -0.28
CA GLU A 82 14.48 11.94 1.01
C GLU A 82 14.57 10.41 0.97
N ARG A 83 14.25 9.79 -0.18
CA ARG A 83 14.33 8.33 -0.33
C ARG A 83 15.74 7.83 -0.67
N THR A 84 16.55 8.62 -1.36
CA THR A 84 17.90 8.22 -1.78
C THR A 84 18.96 8.83 -0.87
N LEU A 85 19.28 10.11 -1.06
CA LEU A 85 20.39 10.80 -0.39
C LEU A 85 20.26 10.81 1.12
N LEU A 86 19.06 11.04 1.64
CA LEU A 86 18.84 11.04 3.09
C LEU A 86 19.01 9.63 3.66
N GLN A 87 18.57 8.60 2.95
CA GLN A 87 18.77 7.22 3.36
C GLN A 87 20.26 6.86 3.35
N GLU A 88 20.98 7.21 2.29
CA GLU A 88 22.44 7.04 2.15
C GLU A 88 23.19 7.75 3.28
N TYR A 89 22.81 8.98 3.60
CA TYR A 89 23.40 9.73 4.70
C TYR A 89 23.21 9.04 6.05
N LYS A 90 21.99 8.55 6.34
CA LYS A 90 21.69 7.82 7.59
C LYS A 90 22.47 6.52 7.74
N VAL A 91 22.84 5.86 6.64
CA VAL A 91 23.58 4.60 6.66
C VAL A 91 25.09 4.76 6.48
N ARG A 92 25.60 5.97 6.23
CA ARG A 92 27.01 6.23 5.90
C ARG A 92 28.01 5.62 6.89
N ASN A 93 27.70 5.65 8.19
CA ASN A 93 28.60 5.16 9.24
C ASN A 93 28.33 3.68 9.61
N LYS A 94 27.41 3.00 8.91
CA LYS A 94 27.11 1.59 9.13
C LYS A 94 28.02 0.73 8.26
N SER A 95 28.65 -0.27 8.86
CA SER A 95 29.48 -1.23 8.16
C SER A 95 28.71 -2.45 7.64
N ASN A 96 27.46 -2.65 8.05
CA ASN A 96 26.65 -3.80 7.65
C ASN A 96 25.76 -3.50 6.43
N VAL A 97 25.79 -4.39 5.44
CA VAL A 97 24.93 -4.33 4.25
C VAL A 97 24.12 -5.61 4.17
N PHE A 98 22.79 -5.49 4.10
CA PHE A 98 21.91 -6.62 3.85
C PHE A 98 21.83 -6.89 2.34
N VAL A 99 22.21 -8.09 1.92
CA VAL A 99 22.13 -8.52 0.52
C VAL A 99 21.13 -9.66 0.42
N ASP A 100 20.04 -9.46 -0.32
CA ASP A 100 19.07 -10.51 -0.61
C ASP A 100 19.63 -11.48 -1.65
N ARG A 101 19.94 -12.70 -1.21
CA ARG A 101 20.48 -13.79 -2.05
C ARG A 101 19.42 -14.84 -2.40
N ARG A 102 18.13 -14.55 -2.19
CA ARG A 102 17.05 -15.48 -2.55
C ARG A 102 16.99 -15.67 -4.06
N ILE A 103 16.79 -16.91 -4.49
CA ILE A 103 16.69 -17.27 -5.92
C ILE A 103 15.50 -16.52 -6.54
N GLY A 104 15.78 -15.79 -7.63
CA GLY A 104 14.79 -15.13 -8.47
C GLY A 104 14.10 -13.89 -7.88
N GLU A 105 14.57 -13.33 -6.76
CA GLU A 105 13.93 -12.13 -6.18
C GLU A 105 14.07 -10.90 -7.08
N ASN A 106 15.26 -10.68 -7.65
CA ASN A 106 15.54 -9.54 -8.55
C ASN A 106 15.15 -9.80 -10.01
N ASP A 107 14.69 -11.00 -10.34
CA ASP A 107 14.31 -11.38 -11.71
C ASP A 107 12.79 -11.27 -11.89
N SER A 108 12.35 -10.31 -12.71
CA SER A 108 10.93 -10.10 -13.01
C SER A 108 10.36 -11.12 -14.00
N ASN A 109 11.18 -11.88 -14.73
CA ASN A 109 10.73 -12.80 -15.78
C ASN A 109 10.44 -14.23 -15.28
N MET A 110 10.89 -14.57 -14.07
CA MET A 110 10.65 -15.90 -13.50
C MET A 110 9.24 -16.02 -12.91
N ASP A 111 8.59 -17.13 -13.22
CA ASP A 111 7.29 -17.50 -12.65
C ASP A 111 7.38 -17.67 -11.11
N PRO A 112 6.39 -17.17 -10.34
CA PRO A 112 6.39 -17.24 -8.89
C PRO A 112 6.48 -18.68 -8.34
N GLU A 113 5.82 -19.65 -8.97
CA GLU A 113 5.85 -21.04 -8.52
C GLU A 113 7.24 -21.64 -8.72
N LYS A 114 7.85 -21.37 -9.88
CA LYS A 114 9.23 -21.79 -10.16
C LYS A 114 10.22 -21.21 -9.17
N LYS A 115 10.07 -19.94 -8.74
CA LYS A 115 10.89 -19.33 -7.68
C LYS A 115 10.78 -20.11 -6.37
N MET A 116 9.57 -20.47 -5.97
CA MET A 116 9.31 -21.20 -4.72
C MET A 116 9.90 -22.62 -4.74
N VAL A 117 9.72 -23.36 -5.83
CA VAL A 117 10.26 -24.71 -5.99
C VAL A 117 11.79 -24.70 -5.91
N LEU A 118 12.45 -23.75 -6.60
CA LEU A 118 13.91 -23.63 -6.58
C LEU A 118 14.44 -23.27 -5.18
N ARG A 119 13.73 -22.39 -4.44
CA ARG A 119 14.08 -22.05 -3.05
C ARG A 119 14.01 -23.29 -2.16
N LEU A 120 12.93 -24.06 -2.25
CA LEU A 120 12.74 -25.28 -1.46
C LEU A 120 13.81 -26.34 -1.78
N ALA A 121 14.13 -26.53 -3.06
CA ALA A 121 15.18 -27.47 -3.48
C ALA A 121 16.55 -27.06 -2.94
N ALA A 122 16.89 -25.77 -3.00
CA ALA A 122 18.14 -25.24 -2.45
C ALA A 122 18.21 -25.39 -0.92
N GLU A 123 17.10 -25.15 -0.22
CA GLU A 123 17.00 -25.36 1.22
C GLU A 123 17.23 -26.83 1.59
N LYS A 124 16.52 -27.76 0.94
CA LYS A 124 16.68 -29.21 1.16
C LYS A 124 18.11 -29.67 0.91
N LYS A 125 18.74 -29.20 -0.17
CA LYS A 125 20.15 -29.51 -0.47
C LYS A 125 21.09 -29.01 0.64
N ARG A 126 20.86 -27.79 1.14
CA ARG A 126 21.67 -27.23 2.23
C ARG A 126 21.51 -28.01 3.54
N GLN A 127 20.29 -28.47 3.84
CA GLN A 127 20.04 -29.30 5.03
C GLN A 127 20.74 -30.65 4.90
N PHE A 128 20.60 -31.32 3.75
CA PHE A 128 21.25 -32.60 3.48
C PHE A 128 22.78 -32.53 3.64
N ASN A 129 23.41 -31.53 3.04
CA ASN A 129 24.86 -31.32 3.12
C ASN A 129 25.38 -30.92 4.52
N LYS A 130 24.49 -30.55 5.45
CA LYS A 130 24.85 -30.21 6.83
C LYS A 130 24.82 -31.44 7.75
N VAL A 131 24.00 -32.43 7.39
CA VAL A 131 23.80 -33.66 8.17
C VAL A 131 24.88 -34.70 7.86
N MET A 132 25.41 -34.69 6.63
CA MET A 132 26.62 -35.43 6.24
C MET A 132 27.87 -34.67 6.64
#